data_AF-A0AB39EU03-F1
#
_entry.id   AF-A0AB39EU03-F1
#
_cell.length_a   1.000
_cell.length_b   1.000
_cell.length_c   1.000
_cell.angle_alpha   90.00
_cell.angle_beta   90.00
_cell.angle_gamma   90.00
#
_symmetry.space_group_name_H-M   'P 1'
#
loop_
_entity.id
_entity.type
_entity.pdbx_description
1 polymer ?
#
loop_
_entity_poly.entity_id
_entity_poly.type
_entity_poly.pdbx_seq_one_letter_code
_entity_poly.pdbx_strand_id
1 'polypeptide(L)'
;MPDFIQIAAVVCLGGQSYIYQGILEYYYPDEQGQLDRLVISSASRRLLSNDDAARLLPGRGEEFNRGVGVPKESSKRRRDVPKSRFYPILGDYFVLHYDEVVTLNVRYMKYTKVVDSVEENTAALYAS
;
A
#
# COMPACT_ATOMS: atom_id res chain seq x y z
N MET A 1 -1.96 12.60 18.83
CA MET A 1 -1.74 11.16 18.53
C MET A 1 -2.18 10.90 17.09
N PRO A 2 -1.56 9.99 16.31
CA PRO A 2 -2.14 9.51 15.05
C PRO A 2 -3.46 8.77 15.32
N ASP A 3 -4.34 8.70 14.33
CA ASP A 3 -5.57 7.91 14.40
C ASP A 3 -5.29 6.42 14.15
N PHE A 4 -4.37 6.12 13.22
CA PHE A 4 -3.83 4.79 13.02
C PHE A 4 -2.43 4.86 12.40
N ILE A 5 -1.66 3.79 12.56
CA ILE A 5 -0.31 3.66 12.03
C ILE A 5 -0.34 2.56 10.97
N GLN A 6 0.03 2.89 9.75
CA GLN A 6 0.20 1.90 8.69
C GLN A 6 1.67 1.50 8.60
N ILE A 7 1.95 0.22 8.44
CA ILE A 7 3.30 -0.26 8.18
C ILE A 7 3.40 -0.98 6.84
N ALA A 8 4.59 -0.97 6.27
CA ALA A 8 4.98 -1.85 5.18
C ALA A 8 6.37 -2.43 5.48
N ALA A 9 6.49 -3.74 5.46
CA ALA A 9 7.72 -4.45 5.79
C ALA A 9 8.17 -5.34 4.63
N VAL A 10 9.47 -5.31 4.32
CA VAL A 10 10.10 -6.32 3.46
C VAL A 10 10.62 -7.44 4.34
N VAL A 11 10.22 -8.68 4.05
CA VAL A 11 10.59 -9.86 4.82
C VAL A 11 11.17 -10.91 3.88
N CYS A 12 12.28 -11.53 4.26
CA CYS A 12 12.91 -12.59 3.50
C CYS A 12 12.50 -13.96 4.06
N LEU A 13 11.75 -14.74 3.28
CA LEU A 13 11.29 -16.08 3.66
C LEU A 13 11.64 -17.07 2.56
N GLY A 14 12.38 -18.13 2.90
CA GLY A 14 12.72 -19.19 1.95
C GLY A 14 13.47 -18.70 0.71
N GLY A 15 14.34 -17.69 0.85
CA GLY A 15 15.10 -17.09 -0.26
C GLY A 15 14.29 -16.14 -1.15
N GLN A 16 13.02 -15.89 -0.82
CA GLN A 16 12.17 -14.94 -1.51
C GLN A 16 11.88 -13.72 -0.64
N SER A 17 11.83 -12.55 -1.24
CA SER A 17 11.44 -11.33 -0.55
C SER A 17 9.95 -11.06 -0.75
N TYR A 18 9.25 -10.84 0.36
CA TYR A 18 7.84 -10.49 0.40
C TYR A 18 7.66 -9.09 0.97
N ILE A 19 6.67 -8.36 0.46
CA ILE A 19 6.19 -7.14 1.10
C ILE A 19 4.90 -7.47 1.84
N TYR A 20 4.92 -7.23 3.14
CA TYR A 20 3.75 -7.23 4.01
C TYR A 20 3.31 -5.79 4.24
N GLN A 21 2.00 -5.54 4.26
CA GLN A 21 1.43 -4.25 4.67
C GLN A 21 0.20 -4.48 5.53
N GLY A 22 -0.06 -3.54 6.45
CA GLY A 22 -1.22 -3.57 7.33
C GLY A 22 -1.26 -2.37 8.27
N ILE A 23 -2.25 -2.35 9.15
CA ILE A 23 -2.36 -1.38 10.24
C ILE A 23 -1.68 -1.97 11.47
N LEU A 24 -0.79 -1.22 12.11
CA LEU A 24 -0.11 -1.63 13.33
C LEU A 24 -1.08 -1.53 14.51
N GLU A 25 -1.23 -2.65 15.21
CA GLU A 25 -2.12 -2.80 16.36
C GLU A 25 -1.28 -2.86 17.65
N TYR A 26 -0.25 -3.70 17.65
CA TYR A 26 0.66 -3.86 18.78
C TYR A 26 2.11 -4.01 18.30
N TYR A 27 3.04 -3.62 19.17
CA TYR A 27 4.45 -3.95 19.04
C TYR A 27 4.96 -4.45 20.39
N TYR A 28 5.90 -5.39 20.36
CA TYR A 28 6.46 -5.98 21.56
C TYR A 28 7.98 -5.85 21.52
N PRO A 29 8.58 -5.21 22.53
CA PRO A 29 10.02 -5.28 22.71
C PRO A 29 10.42 -6.61 23.36
N ASP A 30 11.67 -7.02 23.14
CA ASP A 30 12.33 -8.09 23.87
C ASP A 30 12.80 -7.64 25.27
N GLU A 31 13.46 -8.53 25.99
CA GLU A 31 14.02 -8.27 27.33
C GLU A 31 15.09 -7.16 27.32
N GLN A 32 15.72 -6.93 26.17
CA GLN A 32 16.75 -5.92 25.94
C GLN A 32 16.15 -4.58 25.47
N GLY A 33 14.83 -4.50 25.31
CA GLY A 33 14.10 -3.32 24.84
C GLY A 33 14.16 -3.11 23.33
N GLN A 34 14.69 -4.06 22.55
CA GLN A 34 14.68 -4.03 21.09
C GLN A 34 13.33 -4.51 20.55
N LEU A 35 12.95 -4.06 19.37
CA LEU A 35 11.70 -4.50 18.75
C LEU A 35 11.79 -5.98 18.36
N ASP A 36 10.89 -6.81 18.88
CA ASP A 36 10.82 -8.26 18.60
C ASP A 36 9.67 -8.57 17.65
N ARG A 37 8.45 -8.10 17.96
CA ARG A 37 7.25 -8.43 17.18
C ARG A 37 6.42 -7.21 16.82
N LEU A 38 5.86 -7.26 15.61
CA LEU A 38 4.84 -6.34 15.13
C LEU A 38 3.56 -7.14 14.86
N VAL A 39 2.44 -6.69 15.41
CA VAL A 39 1.12 -7.27 15.15
C VAL A 39 0.34 -6.32 14.27
N ILE A 40 -0.03 -6.79 13.09
CA ILE A 40 -0.79 -5.99 12.12
C ILE A 40 -2.15 -6.58 11.82
N SER A 41 -3.16 -5.71 11.67
CA SER A 41 -4.46 -6.06 11.13
C SER A 41 -4.55 -5.71 9.64
N SER A 42 -5.61 -6.20 8.97
CA SER A 42 -5.83 -5.99 7.53
C SER A 42 -4.60 -6.37 6.69
N ALA A 43 -3.92 -7.44 7.09
CA ALA A 43 -2.64 -7.81 6.54
C ALA A 43 -2.78 -8.27 5.08
N SER A 44 -1.88 -7.81 4.22
CA SER A 44 -1.78 -8.29 2.85
C SER A 44 -0.33 -8.47 2.44
N ARG A 45 -0.09 -9.44 1.57
CA ARG A 45 1.24 -9.83 1.11
C ARG A 45 1.34 -9.78 -0.40
N ARG A 46 2.53 -9.47 -0.88
CA ARG A 46 2.93 -9.72 -2.27
C ARG A 46 4.39 -10.15 -2.35
N LEU A 47 4.73 -10.84 -3.43
CA LEU A 47 6.11 -11.16 -3.78
C LEU A 47 6.80 -9.91 -4.34
N LEU A 48 8.00 -9.60 -3.86
CA LEU A 48 8.74 -8.40 -4.26
C LEU A 48 9.09 -8.41 -5.75
N SER A 49 9.41 -9.58 -6.32
CA SER A 49 9.73 -9.72 -7.75
C SER A 49 8.58 -9.30 -8.68
N ASN A 50 7.34 -9.23 -8.17
CA ASN A 50 6.19 -8.74 -8.93
C ASN A 50 6.22 -7.20 -9.11
N ASP A 51 7.13 -6.48 -8.47
CA ASP A 51 7.37 -5.05 -8.66
C ASP A 51 8.36 -4.78 -9.79
N ASP A 52 9.41 -5.60 -9.89
CA ASP A 52 10.37 -5.51 -10.99
C ASP A 52 9.71 -5.83 -12.33
N ALA A 53 8.84 -6.84 -12.35
CA ALA A 53 8.07 -7.19 -13.54
C ALA A 53 7.18 -6.02 -14.04
N ALA A 54 6.62 -5.21 -13.13
CA ALA A 54 5.82 -4.05 -13.49
C ALA A 54 6.68 -2.89 -14.01
N ARG A 55 7.93 -2.76 -13.53
CA ARG A 55 8.91 -1.77 -14.00
C ARG A 55 9.50 -2.13 -15.37
N LEU A 56 9.58 -3.42 -15.70
CA LEU A 56 10.13 -3.95 -16.94
C LEU A 56 9.11 -4.09 -18.07
N LEU A 57 7.86 -3.64 -17.90
CA LEU A 57 6.92 -3.51 -19.01
C LEU A 57 7.24 -2.22 -19.80
N PRO A 58 7.80 -2.29 -21.03
CA PRO A 58 7.85 -1.13 -21.90
C PRO A 58 6.41 -0.86 -22.35
N GLY A 59 5.82 0.25 -21.90
CA GLY A 59 4.46 0.60 -22.30
C GLY A 59 3.75 1.69 -21.50
N ARG A 60 4.43 2.43 -20.63
CA ARG A 60 3.82 3.58 -19.93
C ARG A 60 4.57 4.89 -20.08
N GLY A 61 5.30 5.04 -21.16
CA GLY A 61 5.88 6.32 -21.58
C GLY A 61 6.11 6.28 -23.08
N GLU A 62 5.51 7.23 -23.79
CA GLU A 62 5.82 7.60 -25.18
C GLU A 62 5.35 6.65 -26.29
N GLU A 63 4.08 6.76 -26.67
CA GLU A 63 3.72 6.64 -28.09
C GLU A 63 3.19 7.98 -28.60
N PHE A 64 4.13 8.63 -29.28
CA PHE A 64 4.00 9.77 -30.17
C PHE A 64 2.84 9.55 -31.16
N ASN A 65 1.91 10.50 -31.22
CA ASN A 65 0.83 10.52 -32.21
C ASN A 65 1.42 10.63 -33.63
N ARG A 66 1.67 9.49 -34.29
CA ARG A 66 1.68 9.40 -35.77
C ARG A 66 0.67 8.36 -36.18
N GLY A 67 -0.40 8.84 -36.81
CA GLY A 67 -1.43 8.00 -37.35
C GLY A 67 -0.90 7.07 -38.44
N VAL A 68 -1.26 5.80 -38.34
CA VAL A 68 -1.60 4.92 -39.46
C VAL A 68 -2.69 3.98 -38.94
N GLY A 69 -3.82 3.92 -39.63
CA GLY A 69 -5.00 3.15 -39.20
C GLY A 69 -4.73 1.65 -39.10
N VAL A 70 -5.30 1.03 -38.06
CA VAL A 70 -5.40 -0.42 -37.92
C VAL A 70 -6.87 -0.78 -37.62
N PRO A 71 -7.43 -1.83 -38.25
CA PRO A 71 -8.88 -2.05 -38.31
C PRO A 71 -9.47 -2.49 -36.97
N LYS A 72 -10.75 -2.14 -36.79
CA LYS A 72 -11.61 -2.61 -35.69
C LYS A 72 -11.99 -4.08 -35.92
N GLU A 73 -11.33 -5.02 -35.25
CA GLU A 73 -11.93 -6.34 -34.98
C GLU A 73 -11.18 -7.11 -33.90
N SER A 74 -11.91 -7.95 -33.16
CA SER A 74 -11.50 -8.79 -32.01
C SER A 74 -11.44 -8.12 -30.61
N SER A 75 -12.60 -7.61 -30.19
CA SER A 75 -12.95 -7.25 -28.81
C SER A 75 -12.91 -8.44 -27.83
N LYS A 76 -11.77 -9.11 -27.63
CA LYS A 76 -11.66 -10.22 -26.66
C LYS A 76 -10.28 -10.50 -26.07
N ARG A 77 -9.41 -9.50 -25.85
CA ARG A 77 -8.21 -9.65 -24.97
C ARG A 77 -7.82 -8.32 -24.30
N ARG A 78 -8.74 -7.66 -23.60
CA ARG A 78 -8.31 -6.77 -22.51
C ARG A 78 -7.86 -7.69 -21.39
N ARG A 79 -6.54 -7.89 -21.26
CA ARG A 79 -5.94 -8.60 -20.13
C ARG A 79 -6.48 -7.94 -18.85
N ASP A 80 -7.22 -8.70 -18.06
CA ASP A 80 -7.59 -8.32 -16.70
C ASP A 80 -6.28 -8.19 -15.91
N VAL A 81 -5.70 -6.98 -15.89
CA VAL A 81 -4.60 -6.67 -14.98
C VAL A 81 -5.23 -6.69 -13.58
N PRO A 82 -4.80 -7.56 -12.66
CA PRO A 82 -5.40 -7.64 -11.34
C PRO A 82 -5.31 -6.26 -10.68
N LYS A 83 -6.47 -5.75 -10.24
CA LYS A 83 -6.66 -4.40 -9.69
C LYS A 83 -5.84 -4.17 -8.41
N SER A 84 -5.30 -5.23 -7.80
CA SER A 84 -4.37 -5.18 -6.67
C SER A 84 -3.30 -6.26 -6.83
N ARG A 85 -2.02 -5.87 -6.66
CA ARG A 85 -0.87 -6.81 -6.63
C ARG A 85 -0.62 -7.41 -5.25
N PHE A 86 -1.44 -7.05 -4.28
CA PHE A 86 -1.43 -7.58 -2.91
C PHE A 86 -2.58 -8.57 -2.73
N TYR A 87 -2.27 -9.72 -2.18
CA TYR A 87 -3.22 -10.75 -1.78
C TYR A 87 -3.48 -10.61 -0.27
N PRO A 88 -4.75 -10.55 0.18
CA PRO A 88 -5.05 -10.48 1.60
C PRO A 88 -4.59 -11.77 2.31
N ILE A 89 -4.11 -11.62 3.54
CA ILE A 89 -3.83 -12.75 4.43
C ILE A 89 -5.11 -12.97 5.25
N LEU A 90 -5.58 -14.21 5.30
CA LEU A 90 -6.77 -14.56 6.10
C LEU A 90 -6.44 -14.54 7.59
N GLY A 91 -7.41 -14.10 8.40
CA GLY A 91 -7.29 -13.92 9.85
C GLY A 91 -7.40 -12.45 10.26
N ASP A 92 -7.56 -12.22 11.56
CA ASP A 92 -7.73 -10.87 12.11
C ASP A 92 -6.39 -10.14 12.26
N TYR A 93 -5.37 -10.88 12.70
CA TYR A 93 -4.03 -10.37 12.96
C TYR A 93 -2.96 -11.23 12.29
N PHE A 94 -1.90 -10.56 11.85
CA PHE A 94 -0.68 -11.18 11.35
C PHE A 94 0.51 -10.71 12.19
N VAL A 95 1.37 -11.65 12.59
CA VAL A 95 2.54 -11.37 13.43
C VAL A 95 3.79 -11.42 12.55
N LEU A 96 4.55 -10.33 12.59
CA LEU A 96 5.86 -10.21 11.96
C LEU A 96 6.94 -10.27 13.05
N HIS A 97 7.88 -11.21 12.91
CA HIS A 97 9.11 -11.19 13.69
C HIS A 97 10.06 -10.17 13.09
N TYR A 98 10.53 -9.23 13.91
CA TYR A 98 11.37 -8.12 13.46
C TYR A 98 12.71 -8.60 12.91
N ASP A 99 13.26 -9.69 13.44
CA ASP A 99 14.51 -10.31 12.94
C ASP A 99 14.42 -10.79 11.48
N GLU A 100 13.21 -11.03 10.97
CA GLU A 100 12.98 -11.41 9.57
C GLU A 100 12.76 -10.19 8.66
N VAL A 101 12.58 -9.00 9.26
CA VAL A 101 12.29 -7.74 8.56
C VAL A 101 13.59 -7.09 8.09
N VAL A 102 13.72 -6.93 6.77
CA VAL A 102 14.86 -6.26 6.14
C VAL A 102 14.68 -4.74 6.17
N THR A 103 13.46 -4.27 5.86
CA THR A 103 13.11 -2.85 5.89
C THR A 103 11.71 -2.67 6.44
N LEU A 104 11.53 -1.63 7.27
CA LEU A 104 10.25 -1.27 7.87
C LEU A 104 9.94 0.19 7.57
N ASN A 105 8.85 0.41 6.84
CA ASN A 105 8.30 1.73 6.56
C ASN A 105 7.10 1.96 7.48
N VAL A 106 7.09 3.09 8.19
CA VAL A 106 6.01 3.48 9.10
C VAL A 106 5.36 4.75 8.58
N ARG A 107 4.02 4.76 8.51
CA ARG A 107 3.23 5.91 8.11
C ARG A 107 2.19 6.23 9.17
N TYR A 108 2.26 7.46 9.69
CA TYR A 108 1.29 8.00 10.63
C TYR A 108 0.14 8.65 9.87
N MET A 109 -1.09 8.20 10.13
CA MET A 109 -2.29 8.79 9.52
C MET A 109 -3.05 9.61 10.56
N LYS A 110 -3.57 10.76 10.13
CA LYS A 110 -4.47 11.59 10.91
C LYS A 110 -5.72 11.89 10.09
N TYR A 111 -6.89 11.81 10.72
CA TYR A 111 -8.13 12.29 10.17
C TYR A 111 -8.26 13.78 10.47
N THR A 112 -8.43 14.58 9.42
CA THR A 112 -8.86 15.97 9.57
C THR A 112 -10.38 15.98 9.53
N LYS A 113 -11.04 16.50 10.57
CA LYS A 113 -12.47 16.76 10.52
C LYS A 113 -12.73 17.85 9.48
N VAL A 114 -13.64 17.59 8.55
CA VAL A 114 -14.02 18.55 7.47
C VAL A 114 -14.88 19.71 8.00
N VAL A 115 -15.19 19.73 9.30
CA VAL A 115 -16.18 20.65 9.88
C VAL A 115 -15.63 22.08 10.05
N ASP A 116 -14.31 22.28 10.03
CA ASP A 116 -13.72 23.62 10.20
C ASP A 116 -13.81 24.50 8.94
N SER A 117 -14.12 23.93 7.76
CA SER A 117 -14.14 24.69 6.48
C SER A 117 -15.52 25.11 5.99
N VAL A 118 -16.59 24.69 6.67
CA VAL A 118 -17.96 25.13 6.37
C VAL A 118 -18.31 26.40 7.16
N GLU A 119 -17.92 26.48 8.45
CA GLU A 119 -18.23 27.66 9.27
C GLU A 119 -17.49 28.92 8.78
N GLU A 120 -16.22 28.82 8.38
CA GLU A 120 -15.48 29.96 7.80
C GLU A 120 -16.08 30.47 6.48
N ASN A 121 -16.57 29.58 5.61
CA ASN A 121 -17.20 30.00 4.34
C ASN A 121 -18.62 30.53 4.51
N THR A 122 -19.39 30.03 5.49
CA THR A 122 -20.72 30.58 5.77
C THR A 122 -20.65 31.94 6.46
N ALA A 123 -19.70 32.17 7.36
CA ALA A 123 -19.52 33.47 8.00
C ALA A 123 -19.11 34.56 6.98
N ALA A 124 -18.29 34.23 5.98
CA ALA A 124 -17.91 35.16 4.93
C ALA A 124 -19.06 35.50 3.96
N LEU A 125 -19.99 34.57 3.71
CA LEU A 125 -21.13 34.78 2.81
C LEU A 125 -22.27 35.61 3.43
N TYR A 126 -22.42 35.60 4.77
CA TYR A 126 -23.44 36.37 5.49
C TYR A 126 -22.94 37.72 6.05
N ALA A 127 -21.65 38.02 5.89
CA ALA A 127 -21.04 39.29 6.28
C ALA A 127 -20.88 40.29 5.11
N SER A 128 -21.47 40.00 3.94
CA SER A 128 -21.46 40.84 2.73
C SER A 128 -22.82 41.46 2.45
#